data_AF-A0A0R3WPM7-F1
#
_entry.id   AF-A0A0R3WPM7-F1
#
_cell.length_a   1.000
_cell.length_b   1.000
_cell.length_c   1.000
_cell.angle_alpha   90.00
_cell.angle_beta   90.00
_cell.angle_gamma   90.00
#
_symmetry.space_group_name_H-M   'P 1'
#
loop_
_entity.id
_entity.type
_entity.pdbx_description
1 polymer ?
#
loop_
_entity_poly.entity_id
_entity_poly.type
_entity_poly.pdbx_seq_one_letter_code
_entity_poly.pdbx_strand_id
1 'polypeptide(L)'
;MDNPTPCSLSRHGHLCKFPYVCHDFRPNMTKAAIAQRRAIMANMSADPYAFTGFIKLPERWPGPNYGITNFDNLAASMLTVFQCVTMEGWTNVLYWMNDSQGMEWPFLYFVSLIIIGSFFVMNLVLGVLSGEFSKEREKAKKRGKYQKAREQMQFAEDVQGYLDWIGAAEDLSDDEDNANRLDVKEKRKHSSRRSRRLNRRCRRSCRRMVKSQTFYWTVIVLVFLNTGVLTSEHYGQPKWLDVFQSDANVVFVVLFTIEMLLKMYSLGVRCYFDYMFNRFDCFVVICSILEIVFIMTKLMPPLGVSVFRCARLLRVFKVTRYWNSLRNLVGSLLASMRSIASLLVLLFLFIVIFALLGMQIFGGRFNFLSLRKPRSNFDNFYQALTTVFQILTGEDWNEAMYMGIKSYSAQPFGSLVCLYYVFLFICGNCILCCRVI
;
A
#
# COMPACT_ATOMS: atom_id res chain seq x y z
N MET A 1 3.38 26.02 6.76
CA MET A 1 3.17 27.47 6.88
C MET A 1 1.83 27.72 6.20
N ASP A 2 0.72 27.97 6.89
CA ASP A 2 0.54 28.82 8.07
C ASP A 2 -0.43 28.19 9.08
N ASN A 3 0.00 28.14 10.34
CA ASN A 3 -0.87 27.97 11.50
C ASN A 3 -1.67 29.27 11.70
N PRO A 4 -2.96 29.22 12.04
CA PRO A 4 -3.64 30.43 12.48
C PRO A 4 -3.08 30.83 13.85
N THR A 5 -2.27 31.89 13.88
CA THR A 5 -1.95 32.62 15.10
C THR A 5 -3.21 33.29 15.65
N PRO A 6 -3.36 33.43 16.98
CA PRO A 6 -4.43 34.21 17.57
C PRO A 6 -4.24 35.67 17.15
N CYS A 7 -5.27 36.26 16.50
CA CYS A 7 -5.41 37.67 16.17
C CYS A 7 -4.09 38.46 16.01
N SER A 8 -3.43 38.38 14.85
CA SER A 8 -2.43 39.38 14.50
C SER A 8 -3.11 40.59 13.84
N LEU A 9 -2.96 41.74 14.51
CA LEU A 9 -3.30 43.07 14.02
C LEU A 9 -2.60 43.35 12.68
N SER A 10 -3.34 43.91 11.72
CA SER A 10 -2.72 44.73 10.67
C SER A 10 -3.67 45.80 10.12
N ARG A 11 -3.35 47.04 10.50
CA ARG A 11 -3.42 48.28 9.71
C ARG A 11 -4.74 48.56 9.00
N HIS A 12 -5.72 49.05 9.75
CA HIS A 12 -6.50 50.28 9.53
C HIS A 12 -7.49 50.34 10.69
N GLY A 13 -7.26 51.27 11.62
CA GLY A 13 -7.94 51.31 12.91
C GLY A 13 -9.41 51.67 12.82
N HIS A 14 -10.28 50.65 12.72
CA HIS A 14 -11.66 50.77 13.16
C HIS A 14 -11.96 49.70 14.21
N LEU A 15 -12.27 50.21 15.41
CA LEU A 15 -12.66 49.47 16.60
C LEU A 15 -13.80 48.50 16.29
N CYS A 16 -13.54 47.20 16.40
CA CYS A 16 -14.60 46.25 16.75
C CYS A 16 -15.12 46.64 18.14
N LYS A 17 -16.24 47.37 18.21
CA LYS A 17 -16.95 47.64 19.46
C LYS A 17 -17.89 46.45 19.75
N PHE A 18 -17.56 45.66 20.77
CA PHE A 18 -18.41 44.60 21.38
C PHE A 18 -18.75 43.39 20.47
N PRO A 19 -19.10 42.21 21.04
CA PRO A 19 -18.33 41.00 20.77
C PRO A 19 -19.07 40.06 19.81
N TYR A 20 -18.97 40.26 18.50
CA TYR A 20 -19.40 39.22 17.56
C TYR A 20 -18.48 39.12 16.35
N VAL A 21 -18.00 37.89 16.14
CA VAL A 21 -17.59 37.21 14.90
C VAL A 21 -17.40 38.11 13.67
N CYS A 22 -16.15 38.22 13.19
CA CYS A 22 -15.87 38.70 11.85
C CYS A 22 -16.33 37.65 10.83
N HIS A 23 -17.45 37.88 10.16
CA HIS A 23 -17.81 37.10 8.98
C HIS A 23 -17.05 37.64 7.77
N ASP A 24 -16.14 36.84 7.23
CA ASP A 24 -15.52 37.14 5.94
C ASP A 24 -16.61 37.17 4.85
N PHE A 25 -16.94 38.37 4.40
CA PHE A 25 -17.63 38.59 3.13
C PHE A 25 -16.56 38.49 2.04
N ARG A 26 -16.50 37.35 1.36
CA ARG A 26 -15.67 37.23 0.17
C ARG A 26 -16.30 38.05 -0.98
N PRO A 27 -15.50 38.69 -1.84
CA PRO A 27 -15.99 39.56 -2.91
C PRO A 27 -16.87 38.85 -3.98
N ASN A 28 -16.79 37.51 -4.11
CA ASN A 28 -17.57 36.73 -5.08
C ASN A 28 -18.62 35.84 -4.39
N MET A 29 -19.70 36.43 -3.86
CA MET A 29 -20.87 35.68 -3.38
C MET A 29 -22.08 35.83 -4.30
N THR A 30 -22.87 34.76 -4.42
CA THR A 30 -24.13 34.76 -5.18
C THR A 30 -25.20 35.58 -4.45
N LYS A 31 -26.12 36.21 -5.21
CA LYS A 31 -27.19 37.06 -4.65
C LYS A 31 -28.06 36.33 -3.62
N ALA A 32 -28.29 35.02 -3.82
CA ALA A 32 -29.01 34.17 -2.88
C ALA A 32 -28.28 34.02 -1.53
N ALA A 33 -26.95 33.85 -1.54
CA ALA A 33 -26.14 33.76 -0.32
C ALA A 33 -26.10 35.09 0.44
N ILE A 34 -26.11 36.22 -0.28
CA ILE A 34 -26.21 37.56 0.32
C ILE A 34 -27.59 37.76 0.96
N ALA A 35 -28.66 37.37 0.28
CA ALA A 35 -30.03 37.46 0.80
C ALA A 35 -30.22 36.60 2.06
N GLN A 36 -29.71 35.37 2.05
CA GLN A 36 -29.77 34.47 3.21
C GLN A 36 -29.00 35.05 4.41
N ARG A 37 -27.80 35.61 4.21
CA ARG A 37 -27.03 36.26 5.29
C ARG A 37 -27.67 37.54 5.80
N ARG A 38 -28.34 38.32 4.92
CA ARG A 38 -29.12 39.50 5.33
C ARG A 38 -30.38 39.12 6.12
N ALA A 39 -31.05 38.03 5.77
CA ALA A 39 -32.20 37.52 6.53
C ALA A 39 -31.78 37.06 7.93
N ILE A 40 -30.60 36.43 8.05
CA ILE A 40 -30.03 36.04 9.35
C ILE A 40 -29.69 37.29 10.19
N MET A 41 -29.13 38.35 9.59
CA MET A 41 -28.90 39.62 10.28
C MET A 41 -30.19 40.33 10.70
N ALA A 42 -31.23 40.32 9.85
CA ALA A 42 -32.52 40.94 10.17
C ALA A 42 -33.21 40.23 11.35
N ASN A 43 -33.12 38.90 11.41
CA ASN A 43 -33.61 38.12 12.56
C ASN A 43 -32.79 38.36 13.84
N MET A 44 -31.52 38.78 13.74
CA MET A 44 -30.71 39.18 14.90
C MET A 44 -31.04 40.59 15.42
N SER A 45 -31.53 41.50 14.57
CA SER A 45 -31.87 42.87 14.97
C SER A 45 -33.22 43.01 15.69
N ALA A 46 -34.09 42.00 15.61
CA ALA A 46 -35.43 42.05 16.18
C ALA A 46 -35.46 41.73 17.68
N ASP A 47 -34.43 41.09 18.23
CA ASP A 47 -34.35 40.81 19.66
C ASP A 47 -32.88 40.60 20.11
N PRO A 48 -32.21 41.62 20.66
CA PRO A 48 -30.80 41.53 21.08
C PRO A 48 -30.55 40.54 22.21
N TYR A 49 -31.62 39.99 22.82
CA TYR A 49 -31.56 39.13 24.00
C TYR A 49 -32.19 37.73 23.80
N ALA A 50 -32.79 37.44 22.64
CA ALA A 50 -33.40 36.13 22.38
C ALA A 50 -32.39 34.96 22.21
N PHE A 51 -31.09 35.25 22.22
CA PHE A 51 -30.03 34.24 22.20
C PHE A 51 -28.89 34.60 23.19
N THR A 52 -29.21 34.95 24.43
CA THR A 52 -28.21 34.95 25.51
C THR A 52 -27.96 33.55 26.03
N GLY A 53 -27.62 32.63 25.14
CA GLY A 53 -26.69 31.56 25.46
C GLY A 53 -25.29 32.10 25.19
N PHE A 54 -24.83 33.06 26.01
CA PHE A 54 -23.43 33.48 25.99
C PHE A 54 -22.60 32.19 26.06
N ILE A 55 -21.86 31.88 25.01
CA ILE A 55 -20.69 31.01 25.14
C ILE A 55 -19.77 31.79 26.06
N LYS A 56 -19.87 31.57 27.38
CA LYS A 56 -18.82 31.92 28.31
C LYS A 56 -17.57 31.29 27.72
N LEU A 57 -16.69 32.11 27.15
CA LEU A 57 -15.30 31.71 27.00
C LEU A 57 -14.90 31.18 28.39
N PRO A 58 -14.44 29.93 28.52
CA PRO A 58 -14.11 29.43 29.83
C PRO A 58 -13.08 30.40 30.43
N GLU A 59 -13.32 30.86 31.66
CA GLU A 59 -12.43 31.78 32.39
C GLU A 59 -10.99 31.25 32.47
N ARG A 60 -10.81 29.94 32.20
CA ARG A 60 -9.56 29.20 32.24
C ARG A 60 -9.39 28.37 30.96
N TRP A 61 -8.17 28.37 30.42
CA TRP A 61 -7.81 27.47 29.31
C TRP A 61 -8.01 26.00 29.75
N PRO A 62 -8.80 25.18 29.01
CA PRO A 62 -9.08 23.79 29.39
C PRO A 62 -7.85 22.87 29.27
N GLY A 63 -6.75 23.34 28.69
CA GLY A 63 -5.52 22.58 28.48
C GLY A 63 -5.34 22.10 27.03
N PRO A 64 -4.22 21.44 26.73
CA PRO A 64 -3.89 20.96 25.39
C PRO A 64 -4.90 19.91 24.89
N ASN A 65 -5.03 19.80 23.56
CA ASN A 65 -5.95 18.86 22.90
C ASN A 65 -7.37 18.87 23.47
N TYR A 66 -7.94 20.07 23.62
CA TYR A 66 -9.29 20.27 24.18
C TYR A 66 -9.44 19.80 25.63
N GLY A 67 -8.35 19.81 26.40
CA GLY A 67 -8.31 19.35 27.80
C GLY A 67 -8.25 17.85 27.96
N ILE A 68 -7.87 17.10 26.91
CA ILE A 68 -7.75 15.63 26.97
C ILE A 68 -6.37 15.21 27.51
N THR A 69 -5.31 15.86 27.06
CA THR A 69 -3.94 15.55 27.48
C THR A 69 -3.54 16.43 28.67
N ASN A 70 -3.75 15.90 29.87
CA ASN A 70 -3.40 16.53 31.13
C ASN A 70 -3.05 15.47 32.19
N PHE A 71 -2.56 15.93 33.33
CA PHE A 71 -2.21 15.10 34.48
C PHE A 71 -3.08 15.39 35.71
N ASP A 72 -4.28 15.94 35.51
CA ASP A 72 -5.13 16.46 36.60
C ASP A 72 -5.81 15.34 37.41
N ASN A 73 -6.03 14.18 36.78
CA ASN A 73 -6.63 13.00 37.40
C ASN A 73 -5.95 11.71 36.92
N LEU A 74 -6.09 10.64 37.71
CA LEU A 74 -5.41 9.37 37.44
C LEU A 74 -5.73 8.82 36.04
N ALA A 75 -6.99 8.89 35.59
CA ALA A 75 -7.40 8.34 34.30
C ALA A 75 -6.82 9.13 33.10
N ALA A 76 -6.82 10.46 33.17
CA ALA A 76 -6.21 11.32 32.16
C ALA A 76 -4.68 11.16 32.12
N SER A 77 -4.05 11.05 33.30
CA SER A 77 -2.62 10.73 33.43
C SER A 77 -2.30 9.37 32.81
N MET A 78 -3.09 8.34 33.09
CA MET A 78 -2.91 6.99 32.49
C MET A 78 -3.06 7.03 30.97
N LEU A 79 -4.04 7.76 30.44
CA LEU A 79 -4.24 7.89 28.99
C LEU A 79 -3.07 8.64 28.32
N THR A 80 -2.60 9.72 28.93
CA THR A 80 -1.46 10.51 28.44
C THR A 80 -0.16 9.70 28.50
N VAL A 81 0.07 8.95 29.59
CA VAL A 81 1.23 8.04 29.71
C VAL A 81 1.14 6.90 28.70
N PHE A 82 -0.05 6.31 28.51
CA PHE A 82 -0.26 5.28 27.49
C PHE A 82 0.09 5.81 26.10
N GLN A 83 -0.37 7.03 25.77
CA GLN A 83 -0.01 7.69 24.52
C GLN A 83 1.51 7.88 24.38
N CYS A 84 2.19 8.32 25.44
CA CYS A 84 3.64 8.48 25.39
C CYS A 84 4.36 7.14 25.19
N VAL A 85 3.91 6.07 25.86
CA VAL A 85 4.51 4.74 25.76
C VAL A 85 4.34 4.14 24.37
N THR A 86 3.27 4.46 23.63
CA THR A 86 3.12 4.03 22.23
C THR A 86 3.98 4.82 21.23
N MET A 87 4.83 5.73 21.72
CA MET A 87 5.75 6.57 20.95
C MET A 87 5.07 7.56 19.98
N GLU A 88 3.78 7.87 20.16
CA GLU A 88 3.04 8.79 19.29
C GLU A 88 2.67 10.09 20.01
N GLY A 89 3.00 11.24 19.44
CA GLY A 89 2.73 12.55 20.02
C GLY A 89 3.36 12.84 21.39
N TRP A 90 4.31 12.02 21.88
CA TRP A 90 4.93 12.17 23.21
C TRP A 90 5.79 13.43 23.34
N THR A 91 6.42 13.86 22.25
CA THR A 91 7.22 15.10 22.20
C THR A 91 6.35 16.33 22.38
N ASN A 92 5.13 16.33 21.86
CA ASN A 92 4.17 17.42 22.07
C ASN A 92 3.83 17.56 23.56
N VAL A 93 3.62 16.43 24.26
CA VAL A 93 3.37 16.43 25.71
C VAL A 93 4.57 16.94 26.49
N LEU A 94 5.80 16.54 26.11
CA LEU A 94 7.04 17.06 26.67
C LEU A 94 7.15 18.59 26.47
N TYR A 95 6.86 19.10 25.27
CA TYR A 95 6.95 20.53 25.00
C TYR A 95 5.90 21.32 25.78
N TRP A 96 4.66 20.84 25.92
CA TRP A 96 3.67 21.49 26.80
C TRP A 96 4.08 21.46 28.27
N MET A 97 4.79 20.42 28.71
CA MET A 97 5.35 20.38 30.05
C MET A 97 6.48 21.41 30.22
N ASN A 98 7.35 21.56 29.22
CA ASN A 98 8.40 22.58 29.22
C ASN A 98 7.83 24.00 29.23
N ASP A 99 6.77 24.25 28.46
CA ASP A 99 6.11 25.56 28.41
C ASP A 99 5.42 25.93 29.74
N SER A 100 5.05 24.94 30.55
CA SER A 100 4.36 25.16 31.83
C SER A 100 5.28 25.15 33.05
N GLN A 101 6.33 24.31 33.08
CA GLN A 101 7.23 24.13 34.24
C GLN A 101 8.70 24.51 33.96
N GLY A 102 9.04 24.88 32.73
CA GLY A 102 10.41 25.13 32.29
C GLY A 102 11.10 23.87 31.72
N MET A 103 12.18 24.07 30.96
CA MET A 103 12.83 23.01 30.17
C MET A 103 13.77 22.08 30.96
N GLU A 104 14.12 22.43 32.20
CA GLU A 104 15.26 21.82 32.90
C GLU A 104 15.02 20.38 33.37
N TRP A 105 13.82 20.04 33.83
CA TRP A 105 13.55 18.75 34.50
C TRP A 105 12.58 17.81 33.76
N PRO A 106 11.57 18.27 33.00
CA PRO A 106 10.59 17.38 32.36
C PRO A 106 11.21 16.32 31.44
N PHE A 107 12.32 16.64 30.78
CA PHE A 107 12.99 15.70 29.88
C PHE A 107 13.41 14.40 30.59
N LEU A 108 13.81 14.45 31.86
CA LEU A 108 14.23 13.25 32.61
C LEU A 108 13.07 12.27 32.76
N TYR A 109 11.87 12.77 33.05
CA TYR A 109 10.66 11.95 33.15
C TYR A 109 10.30 11.33 31.80
N PHE A 110 10.17 12.14 30.73
CA PHE A 110 9.72 11.62 29.44
C PHE A 110 10.76 10.73 28.76
N VAL A 111 12.05 11.06 28.82
CA VAL A 111 13.11 10.22 28.23
C VAL A 111 13.21 8.88 28.97
N SER A 112 13.17 8.87 30.31
CA SER A 112 13.17 7.62 31.07
C SER A 112 11.90 6.80 30.81
N LEU A 113 10.73 7.45 30.66
CA LEU A 113 9.48 6.80 30.30
C LEU A 113 9.56 6.11 28.93
N ILE A 114 10.19 6.72 27.92
CA ILE A 114 10.36 6.08 26.60
C ILE A 114 11.35 4.93 26.66
N ILE A 115 12.47 5.09 27.36
CA ILE A 115 13.50 4.04 27.49
C ILE A 115 12.94 2.81 28.24
N ILE A 116 12.29 3.04 29.39
CA ILE A 116 11.78 1.97 30.25
C ILE A 116 10.39 1.50 29.80
N GLY A 117 9.51 2.40 29.40
CA GLY A 117 8.14 2.07 29.04
C GLY A 117 8.03 1.47 27.64
N SER A 118 8.67 2.07 26.65
CA SER A 118 8.49 1.66 25.26
C SER A 118 9.53 0.61 24.83
N PHE A 119 10.83 0.90 24.98
CA PHE A 119 11.87 -0.02 24.50
C PHE A 119 11.94 -1.33 25.28
N PHE A 120 11.83 -1.28 26.61
CA PHE A 120 11.86 -2.50 27.42
C PHE A 120 10.63 -3.36 27.19
N VAL A 121 9.41 -2.78 27.15
CA VAL A 121 8.18 -3.54 26.91
C VAL A 121 8.17 -4.17 25.51
N MET A 122 8.56 -3.42 24.48
CA MET A 122 8.66 -3.96 23.12
C MET A 122 9.69 -5.11 23.07
N ASN A 123 10.87 -4.95 23.67
CA ASN A 123 11.87 -6.01 23.70
C ASN A 123 11.40 -7.25 24.48
N LEU A 124 10.65 -7.08 25.57
CA LEU A 124 10.08 -8.17 26.34
C LEU A 124 9.01 -8.92 25.53
N VAL A 125 8.11 -8.20 24.87
CA VAL A 125 7.07 -8.80 24.00
C VAL A 125 7.73 -9.58 22.86
N LEU A 126 8.72 -9.01 22.18
CA LEU A 126 9.47 -9.69 21.13
C LEU A 126 10.21 -10.92 21.66
N GLY A 127 10.80 -10.83 22.86
CA GLY A 127 11.48 -11.95 23.51
C GLY A 127 10.54 -13.12 23.83
N VAL A 128 9.37 -12.83 24.42
CA VAL A 128 8.35 -13.85 24.74
C VAL A 128 7.81 -14.49 23.46
N LEU A 129 7.44 -13.69 22.46
CA LEU A 129 6.94 -14.19 21.18
C LEU A 129 7.99 -15.04 20.46
N SER A 130 9.24 -14.58 20.40
CA SER A 130 10.35 -15.35 19.81
C SER A 130 10.57 -16.68 20.52
N GLY A 131 10.43 -16.70 21.85
CA GLY A 131 10.48 -17.92 22.64
C GLY A 131 9.37 -18.91 22.28
N GLU A 132 8.12 -18.45 22.20
CA GLU A 132 6.97 -19.28 21.82
C GLU A 132 7.05 -19.77 20.37
N PHE A 133 7.45 -18.90 19.43
CA PHE A 133 7.67 -19.31 18.04
C PHE A 133 8.79 -20.33 17.89
N SER A 134 9.87 -20.20 18.65
CA SER A 134 10.96 -21.17 18.64
C SER A 134 10.49 -22.55 19.12
N LYS A 135 9.66 -22.60 20.18
CA LYS A 135 9.03 -23.83 20.67
C LYS A 135 8.08 -24.45 19.63
N GLU A 136 7.22 -23.64 19.01
CA GLU A 136 6.30 -24.13 17.97
C GLU A 136 7.05 -24.61 16.72
N ARG A 137 8.12 -23.92 16.33
CA ARG A 137 9.02 -24.32 15.25
C ARG A 137 9.68 -25.67 15.55
N GLU A 138 10.13 -25.89 16.78
CA GLU A 138 10.73 -27.16 17.20
C GLU A 138 9.69 -28.31 17.19
N LYS A 139 8.46 -28.07 17.67
CA LYS A 139 7.36 -29.04 17.56
C LYS A 139 7.03 -29.37 16.11
N ALA A 140 7.00 -28.37 15.23
CA ALA A 140 6.78 -28.57 13.79
C ALA A 140 7.93 -29.38 13.15
N LYS A 141 9.17 -29.19 13.61
CA LYS A 141 10.35 -29.99 13.23
C LYS A 141 10.21 -31.44 13.67
N LYS A 142 9.83 -31.69 14.93
CA LYS A 142 9.59 -33.05 15.47
C LYS A 142 8.46 -33.77 14.73
N ARG A 143 7.43 -33.04 14.26
CA ARG A 143 6.32 -33.59 13.46
C ARG A 143 6.71 -33.95 12.01
N GLY A 144 7.98 -33.82 11.63
CA GLY A 144 8.46 -34.16 10.28
C GLY A 144 7.90 -33.27 9.17
N LYS A 145 7.19 -32.18 9.48
CA LYS A 145 6.58 -31.29 8.47
C LYS A 145 7.64 -30.67 7.55
N TYR A 146 8.82 -30.38 8.09
CA TYR A 146 9.96 -29.88 7.31
C TYR A 146 10.50 -30.93 6.34
N GLN A 147 10.57 -32.19 6.78
CA GLN A 147 11.00 -33.30 5.95
C GLN A 147 10.02 -33.50 4.81
N LYS A 148 8.71 -33.53 5.12
CA LYS A 148 7.64 -33.61 4.13
C LYS A 148 7.64 -32.44 3.14
N ALA A 149 7.85 -31.20 3.60
CA ALA A 149 7.93 -30.03 2.72
C ALA A 149 9.17 -30.07 1.81
N ARG A 150 10.31 -30.50 2.35
CA ARG A 150 11.55 -30.67 1.59
C ARG A 150 11.42 -31.79 0.55
N GLU A 151 10.84 -32.93 0.93
CA GLU A 151 10.54 -34.05 0.03
C GLU A 151 9.58 -33.63 -1.07
N GLN A 152 8.55 -32.82 -0.77
CA GLN A 152 7.64 -32.28 -1.78
C GLN A 152 8.34 -31.34 -2.76
N MET A 153 9.24 -30.46 -2.26
CA MET A 153 10.04 -29.59 -3.13
C MET A 153 10.98 -30.40 -4.02
N GLN A 154 11.68 -31.38 -3.44
CA GLN A 154 12.62 -32.24 -4.17
C GLN A 154 11.89 -33.11 -5.20
N PHE A 155 10.76 -33.72 -4.83
CA PHE A 155 9.92 -34.46 -5.75
C PHE A 155 9.40 -33.59 -6.90
N ALA A 156 9.03 -32.34 -6.64
CA ALA A 156 8.62 -31.42 -7.69
C ALA A 156 9.78 -31.06 -8.64
N GLU A 157 11.00 -30.86 -8.11
CA GLU A 157 12.20 -30.66 -8.94
C GLU A 157 12.53 -31.91 -9.76
N ASP A 158 12.47 -33.10 -9.16
CA ASP A 158 12.74 -34.37 -9.82
C ASP A 158 11.71 -34.65 -10.92
N VAL A 159 10.41 -34.50 -10.65
CA VAL A 159 9.34 -34.66 -11.63
C VAL A 159 9.53 -33.69 -12.80
N GLN A 160 9.88 -32.42 -12.51
CA GLN A 160 10.17 -31.46 -13.57
C GLN A 160 11.39 -31.88 -14.40
N GLY A 161 12.44 -32.39 -13.76
CA GLY A 161 13.62 -32.93 -14.43
C GLY A 161 13.29 -34.12 -15.34
N TYR A 162 12.46 -35.06 -14.87
CA TYR A 162 11.99 -36.19 -15.69
C TYR A 162 11.12 -35.72 -16.87
N LEU A 163 10.21 -34.78 -16.66
CA LEU A 163 9.39 -34.20 -17.74
C LEU A 163 10.26 -33.51 -18.79
N ASP A 164 11.31 -32.80 -18.38
CA ASP A 164 12.26 -32.16 -19.29
C ASP A 164 13.06 -33.20 -20.09
N TRP A 165 13.45 -34.32 -19.47
CA TRP A 165 14.11 -35.45 -20.15
C TRP A 165 13.17 -36.14 -21.14
N ILE A 166 11.92 -36.42 -20.75
CA ILE A 166 10.91 -37.01 -21.63
C ILE A 166 10.64 -36.09 -22.81
N GLY A 167 10.44 -34.78 -22.57
CA GLY A 167 10.25 -33.81 -23.65
C GLY A 167 11.46 -33.71 -24.59
N ALA A 168 12.68 -33.82 -24.06
CA ALA A 168 13.89 -33.88 -24.88
C ALA A 168 13.99 -35.17 -25.70
N ALA A 169 13.58 -36.31 -25.14
CA ALA A 169 13.57 -37.60 -25.81
C ALA A 169 12.47 -37.70 -26.88
N GLU A 170 11.26 -37.20 -26.61
CA GLU A 170 10.18 -37.08 -27.60
C GLU A 170 10.60 -36.20 -28.77
N ASP A 171 11.29 -35.09 -28.52
CA ASP A 171 11.83 -34.24 -29.57
C ASP A 171 12.90 -34.97 -30.43
N LEU A 172 13.64 -35.92 -29.85
CA LEU A 172 14.64 -36.76 -30.56
C LEU A 172 13.99 -37.93 -31.31
N SER A 173 12.96 -38.57 -30.75
CA SER A 173 12.27 -39.69 -31.38
C SER A 173 11.38 -39.22 -32.54
N ASP A 174 10.73 -38.06 -32.41
CA ASP A 174 10.06 -37.39 -33.54
C ASP A 174 11.04 -37.10 -34.68
N ASP A 175 12.33 -36.93 -34.38
CA ASP A 175 13.39 -36.74 -35.36
C ASP A 175 13.79 -38.05 -36.06
N GLU A 176 13.89 -39.18 -35.33
CA GLU A 176 14.21 -40.52 -35.88
C GLU A 176 13.04 -41.17 -36.64
N ASP A 177 11.84 -41.20 -36.06
CA ASP A 177 10.66 -41.80 -36.69
C ASP A 177 10.25 -41.05 -37.96
N ASN A 178 10.46 -39.73 -38.01
CA ASN A 178 10.25 -38.99 -39.23
C ASN A 178 11.42 -39.09 -40.22
N ALA A 179 12.66 -39.29 -39.79
CA ALA A 179 13.77 -39.58 -40.70
C ALA A 179 13.52 -40.92 -41.41
N ASN A 180 13.16 -41.96 -40.66
CA ASN A 180 12.83 -43.28 -41.18
C ASN A 180 11.53 -43.26 -42.02
N ARG A 181 10.49 -42.51 -41.64
CA ARG A 181 9.30 -42.32 -42.49
C ARG A 181 9.58 -41.50 -43.76
N LEU A 182 10.60 -40.64 -43.76
CA LEU A 182 11.02 -39.89 -44.96
C LEU A 182 11.77 -40.79 -45.95
N ASP A 183 12.49 -41.78 -45.45
CA ASP A 183 13.15 -42.80 -46.29
C ASP A 183 12.15 -43.86 -46.78
N VAL A 184 11.13 -44.22 -46.00
CA VAL A 184 10.11 -45.21 -46.40
C VAL A 184 8.97 -44.62 -47.28
N LYS A 185 8.67 -43.32 -47.22
CA LYS A 185 7.63 -42.65 -48.07
C LYS A 185 8.21 -41.92 -49.29
N GLU A 186 9.04 -42.62 -50.03
CA GLU A 186 9.73 -42.13 -51.23
C GLU A 186 8.79 -41.72 -52.40
N LYS A 187 7.48 -41.94 -52.34
CA LYS A 187 6.57 -41.60 -53.45
C LYS A 187 5.44 -40.65 -53.05
N ARG A 188 5.38 -39.49 -53.75
CA ARG A 188 4.28 -38.48 -53.84
C ARG A 188 4.26 -37.25 -52.89
N LYS A 189 4.24 -36.07 -53.53
CA LYS A 189 4.07 -34.65 -53.10
C LYS A 189 5.31 -33.87 -52.61
N HIS A 190 5.88 -33.06 -53.52
CA HIS A 190 7.17 -32.36 -53.39
C HIS A 190 7.13 -30.99 -52.67
N SER A 191 6.00 -30.25 -52.72
CA SER A 191 5.92 -28.87 -52.19
C SER A 191 5.80 -28.78 -50.65
N SER A 192 4.95 -29.60 -50.02
CA SER A 192 4.77 -29.60 -48.55
C SER A 192 5.95 -30.23 -47.78
N ARG A 193 6.87 -30.93 -48.48
CA ARG A 193 8.05 -31.60 -47.90
C ARG A 193 9.19 -30.63 -47.59
N ARG A 194 9.43 -29.65 -48.47
CA ARG A 194 10.48 -28.64 -48.27
C ARG A 194 10.16 -27.72 -47.09
N SER A 195 8.91 -27.27 -46.98
CA SER A 195 8.43 -26.43 -45.87
C SER A 195 8.55 -27.12 -44.51
N ARG A 196 8.17 -28.41 -44.38
CA ARG A 196 8.32 -29.16 -43.12
C ARG A 196 9.77 -29.36 -42.70
N ARG A 197 10.68 -29.68 -43.64
CA ARG A 197 12.12 -29.81 -43.36
C ARG A 197 12.76 -28.47 -42.96
N LEU A 198 12.38 -27.38 -43.63
CA LEU A 198 12.79 -26.01 -43.26
C LEU A 198 12.27 -25.62 -41.87
N ASN A 199 10.98 -25.87 -41.58
CA ASN A 199 10.38 -25.57 -40.29
C ASN A 199 11.12 -26.29 -39.13
N ARG A 200 11.51 -27.56 -39.32
CA ARG A 200 12.31 -28.29 -38.32
C ARG A 200 13.71 -27.72 -38.13
N ARG A 201 14.41 -27.39 -39.21
CA ARG A 201 15.74 -26.74 -39.13
C ARG A 201 15.65 -25.37 -38.47
N CYS A 202 14.65 -24.57 -38.81
CA CYS A 202 14.35 -23.28 -38.17
C CYS A 202 14.04 -23.44 -36.68
N ARG A 203 13.21 -24.41 -36.28
CA ARG A 203 12.92 -24.68 -34.85
C ARG A 203 14.17 -25.09 -34.07
N ARG A 204 15.01 -25.97 -34.64
CA ARG A 204 16.29 -26.37 -34.01
C ARG A 204 17.26 -25.18 -33.90
N SER A 205 17.38 -24.37 -34.94
CA SER A 205 18.21 -23.16 -34.93
C SER A 205 17.70 -22.13 -33.91
N CYS A 206 16.38 -21.89 -33.85
CA CYS A 206 15.75 -21.03 -32.84
C CYS A 206 15.99 -21.55 -31.42
N ARG A 207 15.88 -22.86 -31.19
CA ARG A 207 16.15 -23.44 -29.88
C ARG A 207 17.62 -23.27 -29.45
N ARG A 208 18.57 -23.46 -30.36
CA ARG A 208 20.00 -23.17 -30.08
C ARG A 208 20.22 -21.69 -29.76
N MET A 209 19.55 -20.80 -30.48
CA MET A 209 19.63 -19.35 -30.23
C MET A 209 19.04 -18.98 -28.87
N VAL A 210 17.83 -19.44 -28.53
CA VAL A 210 17.17 -19.14 -27.25
C VAL A 210 17.95 -19.70 -26.04
N LYS A 211 18.59 -20.87 -26.19
CA LYS A 211 19.46 -21.45 -25.15
C LYS A 211 20.87 -20.85 -25.11
N SER A 212 21.23 -19.96 -26.03
CA SER A 212 22.58 -19.38 -26.09
C SER A 212 22.83 -18.36 -24.97
N GLN A 213 24.09 -18.28 -24.53
CA GLN A 213 24.52 -17.27 -23.55
C GLN A 213 24.34 -15.84 -24.07
N THR A 214 24.47 -15.64 -25.39
CA THR A 214 24.27 -14.34 -26.04
C THR A 214 22.81 -13.87 -25.91
N PHE A 215 21.85 -14.77 -26.11
CA PHE A 215 20.43 -14.43 -25.96
C PHE A 215 20.10 -14.07 -24.51
N TYR A 216 20.65 -14.80 -23.54
CA TYR A 216 20.54 -14.49 -22.12
C TYR A 216 21.01 -13.05 -21.80
N TRP A 217 22.22 -12.68 -22.20
CA TRP A 217 22.76 -11.33 -21.96
C TRP A 217 22.00 -10.25 -22.71
N THR A 218 21.58 -10.53 -23.94
CA THR A 218 20.81 -9.58 -24.76
C THR A 218 19.51 -9.19 -24.05
N VAL A 219 18.75 -10.16 -23.53
CA VAL A 219 17.50 -9.86 -22.83
C VAL A 219 17.76 -9.04 -21.57
N ILE A 220 18.78 -9.38 -20.79
CA ILE A 220 19.12 -8.63 -19.57
C ILE A 220 19.46 -7.18 -19.90
N VAL A 221 20.31 -6.95 -20.90
CA VAL A 221 20.66 -5.59 -21.37
C VAL A 221 19.41 -4.84 -21.82
N LEU A 222 18.49 -5.48 -22.55
CA LEU A 222 17.23 -4.85 -22.96
C LEU A 222 16.35 -4.46 -21.76
N VAL A 223 16.29 -5.28 -20.71
CA VAL A 223 15.56 -4.95 -19.48
C VAL A 223 16.20 -3.76 -18.76
N PHE A 224 17.53 -3.70 -18.67
CA PHE A 224 18.23 -2.56 -18.07
C PHE A 224 18.06 -1.28 -18.89
N LEU A 225 18.18 -1.34 -20.21
CA LEU A 225 17.94 -0.19 -21.08
C LEU A 225 16.49 0.30 -20.97
N ASN A 226 15.51 -0.63 -20.94
CA ASN A 226 14.12 -0.27 -20.71
C ASN A 226 13.92 0.41 -19.36
N THR A 227 14.54 -0.12 -18.30
CA THR A 227 14.49 0.47 -16.96
C THR A 227 15.10 1.87 -16.96
N GLY A 228 16.23 2.08 -17.66
CA GLY A 228 16.86 3.40 -17.80
C GLY A 228 15.96 4.44 -18.48
N VAL A 229 15.22 4.03 -19.51
CA VAL A 229 14.21 4.92 -20.14
C VAL A 229 13.08 5.22 -19.16
N LEU A 230 12.59 4.25 -18.40
CA LEU A 230 11.55 4.48 -17.38
C LEU A 230 12.02 5.45 -16.28
N THR A 231 13.27 5.35 -15.83
CA THR A 231 13.82 6.26 -14.81
C THR A 231 14.08 7.68 -15.31
N SER A 232 14.04 7.91 -16.63
CA SER A 232 14.23 9.25 -17.20
C SER A 232 12.97 10.12 -17.14
N GLU A 233 11.79 9.54 -16.88
CA GLU A 233 10.52 10.26 -16.82
C GLU A 233 10.49 11.22 -15.61
N HIS A 234 10.23 12.51 -15.86
CA HIS A 234 10.12 13.51 -14.81
C HIS A 234 9.08 14.60 -15.12
N TYR A 235 8.58 15.26 -14.07
CA TYR A 235 7.61 16.35 -14.20
C TYR A 235 8.22 17.56 -14.89
N GLY A 236 7.54 18.11 -15.89
CA GLY A 236 8.02 19.27 -16.65
C GLY A 236 9.13 18.96 -17.66
N GLN A 237 9.24 17.70 -18.10
CA GLN A 237 10.28 17.29 -19.04
C GLN A 237 10.13 17.93 -20.44
N PRO A 238 11.25 18.11 -21.17
CA PRO A 238 11.21 18.70 -22.51
C PRO A 238 10.57 17.75 -23.53
N LYS A 239 9.89 18.32 -24.53
CA LYS A 239 9.13 17.58 -25.56
C LYS A 239 9.93 16.52 -26.32
N TRP A 240 11.25 16.73 -26.50
CA TRP A 240 12.10 15.73 -27.17
C TRP A 240 12.19 14.44 -26.35
N LEU A 241 12.18 14.54 -25.02
CA LEU A 241 12.26 13.40 -24.14
C LEU A 241 10.94 12.61 -24.14
N ASP A 242 9.80 13.30 -24.22
CA ASP A 242 8.49 12.65 -24.42
C ASP A 242 8.46 11.80 -25.70
N VAL A 243 8.95 12.38 -26.81
CA VAL A 243 9.02 11.68 -28.11
C VAL A 243 9.97 10.49 -28.02
N PHE A 244 11.17 10.69 -27.49
CA PHE A 244 12.15 9.62 -27.30
C PHE A 244 11.62 8.46 -26.44
N GLN A 245 10.98 8.76 -25.30
CA GLN A 245 10.40 7.74 -24.42
C GLN A 245 9.26 6.98 -25.11
N SER A 246 8.43 7.67 -25.89
CA SER A 246 7.36 7.04 -26.67
C SER A 246 7.92 6.08 -27.72
N ASP A 247 8.90 6.51 -28.50
CA ASP A 247 9.53 5.71 -29.54
C ASP A 247 10.28 4.51 -28.95
N ALA A 248 11.07 4.74 -27.90
CA ALA A 248 11.77 3.69 -27.19
C ALA A 248 10.80 2.65 -26.61
N ASN A 249 9.65 3.08 -26.05
CA ASN A 249 8.65 2.14 -25.53
C ASN A 249 8.11 1.22 -26.64
N VAL A 250 7.80 1.75 -27.82
CA VAL A 250 7.36 0.92 -28.97
C VAL A 250 8.46 -0.08 -29.36
N VAL A 251 9.71 0.37 -29.46
CA VAL A 251 10.86 -0.50 -29.79
C VAL A 251 11.01 -1.63 -28.76
N PHE A 252 10.98 -1.34 -27.46
CA PHE A 252 11.11 -2.37 -26.43
C PHE A 252 9.96 -3.38 -26.46
N VAL A 253 8.72 -2.92 -26.69
CA VAL A 253 7.57 -3.83 -26.80
C VAL A 253 7.73 -4.77 -28.00
N VAL A 254 8.17 -4.25 -29.15
CA VAL A 254 8.45 -5.08 -30.33
C VAL A 254 9.54 -6.11 -30.02
N LEU A 255 10.66 -5.70 -29.42
CA LEU A 255 11.74 -6.61 -29.06
C LEU A 255 11.32 -7.69 -28.05
N PHE A 256 10.56 -7.34 -27.02
CA PHE A 256 10.02 -8.30 -26.06
C PHE A 256 8.95 -9.23 -26.67
N THR A 257 8.18 -8.74 -27.64
CA THR A 257 7.24 -9.57 -28.40
C THR A 257 7.98 -10.59 -29.24
N ILE A 258 9.06 -10.19 -29.92
CA ILE A 258 9.92 -11.10 -30.68
C ILE A 258 10.55 -12.14 -29.75
N GLU A 259 11.08 -11.72 -28.60
CA GLU A 259 11.60 -12.61 -27.57
C GLU A 259 10.57 -13.68 -27.15
N MET A 260 9.34 -13.25 -26.85
CA MET A 260 8.23 -14.12 -26.47
C MET A 260 7.88 -15.12 -27.57
N LEU A 261 7.71 -14.65 -28.82
CA LEU A 261 7.36 -15.49 -29.96
C LEU A 261 8.45 -16.52 -30.28
N LEU A 262 9.73 -16.13 -30.18
CA LEU A 262 10.87 -17.04 -30.37
C LEU A 262 10.90 -18.14 -29.29
N LYS A 263 10.64 -17.80 -28.02
CA LYS A 263 10.51 -18.79 -26.94
C LYS A 263 9.34 -19.74 -27.18
N MET A 264 8.18 -19.20 -27.54
CA MET A 264 6.97 -20.00 -27.80
C MET A 264 7.14 -20.95 -28.99
N TYR A 265 7.80 -20.49 -30.06
CA TYR A 265 8.08 -21.32 -31.24
C TYR A 265 9.15 -22.40 -30.98
N SER A 266 10.19 -22.08 -30.19
CA SER A 266 11.29 -23.01 -29.90
C SER A 266 10.95 -24.10 -28.87
N LEU A 267 10.18 -23.75 -27.82
CA LEU A 267 9.76 -24.65 -26.74
C LEU A 267 8.45 -25.36 -27.07
N GLY A 268 7.62 -24.79 -27.93
CA GLY A 268 6.24 -25.22 -28.14
C GLY A 268 5.28 -24.51 -27.17
N VAL A 269 4.04 -24.32 -27.60
CA VAL A 269 3.05 -23.51 -26.88
C VAL A 269 2.73 -24.09 -25.50
N ARG A 270 2.55 -25.42 -25.39
CA ARG A 270 2.19 -26.08 -24.12
C ARG A 270 3.30 -25.92 -23.07
N CYS A 271 4.51 -26.34 -23.41
CA CYS A 271 5.68 -26.23 -22.52
C CYS A 271 6.01 -24.78 -22.14
N TYR A 272 5.70 -23.80 -23.01
CA TYR A 272 5.86 -22.39 -22.69
C TYR A 272 4.95 -21.96 -21.52
N PHE A 273 3.68 -22.38 -21.51
CA PHE A 273 2.71 -22.00 -20.48
C PHE A 273 2.86 -22.77 -19.17
N ASP A 274 3.53 -23.91 -19.14
CA ASP A 274 3.78 -24.65 -17.89
C ASP A 274 4.70 -23.85 -16.94
N TYR A 275 5.73 -23.18 -17.50
CA TYR A 275 6.71 -22.44 -16.71
C TYR A 275 6.19 -21.09 -16.18
N MET A 276 6.23 -20.88 -14.85
CA MET A 276 5.65 -19.68 -14.20
C MET A 276 6.22 -18.35 -14.74
N PHE A 277 7.54 -18.24 -14.94
CA PHE A 277 8.14 -17.00 -15.42
C PHE A 277 7.87 -16.74 -16.90
N ASN A 278 7.60 -17.77 -17.70
CA ASN A 278 7.16 -17.59 -19.08
C ASN A 278 5.72 -17.06 -19.11
N ARG A 279 4.84 -17.56 -18.24
CA ARG A 279 3.48 -17.00 -18.06
C ARG A 279 3.51 -15.53 -17.68
N PHE A 280 4.41 -15.15 -16.76
CA PHE A 280 4.61 -13.74 -16.38
C PHE A 280 5.11 -12.89 -17.56
N ASP A 281 6.10 -13.38 -18.31
CA ASP A 281 6.62 -12.69 -19.50
C ASP A 281 5.52 -12.44 -20.55
N CYS A 282 4.70 -13.45 -20.82
CA CYS A 282 3.53 -13.35 -21.70
C CYS A 282 2.54 -12.27 -21.24
N PHE A 283 2.21 -12.27 -19.93
CA PHE A 283 1.34 -11.25 -19.34
C PHE A 283 1.90 -9.83 -19.53
N VAL A 284 3.18 -9.63 -19.24
CA VAL A 284 3.86 -8.32 -19.40
C VAL A 284 3.82 -7.83 -20.85
N VAL A 285 4.08 -8.71 -21.81
CA VAL A 285 4.03 -8.37 -23.24
C VAL A 285 2.60 -8.04 -23.68
N ILE A 286 1.59 -8.83 -23.27
CA ILE A 286 0.18 -8.56 -23.60
C ILE A 286 -0.27 -7.22 -23.02
N CYS A 287 -0.01 -6.93 -21.74
CA CYS A 287 -0.33 -5.64 -21.14
C CYS A 287 0.33 -4.47 -21.88
N SER A 288 1.56 -4.66 -22.35
CA SER A 288 2.30 -3.64 -23.10
C SER A 288 1.74 -3.39 -24.50
N ILE A 289 1.26 -4.43 -25.19
CA ILE A 289 0.59 -4.29 -26.49
C ILE A 289 -0.76 -3.60 -26.30
N LEU A 290 -1.55 -4.05 -25.32
CA LEU A 290 -2.84 -3.44 -24.97
C LEU A 290 -2.69 -1.96 -24.66
N GLU A 291 -1.65 -1.58 -23.91
CA GLU A 291 -1.33 -0.19 -23.63
C GLU A 291 -1.18 0.64 -24.91
N ILE A 292 -0.33 0.20 -25.85
CA ILE A 292 -0.10 0.91 -27.12
C ILE A 292 -1.42 1.03 -27.90
N VAL A 293 -2.19 -0.06 -27.98
CA VAL A 293 -3.49 -0.07 -28.68
C VAL A 293 -4.46 0.92 -28.04
N PHE A 294 -4.56 0.97 -26.71
CA PHE A 294 -5.46 1.91 -26.02
C PHE A 294 -5.02 3.37 -26.19
N ILE A 295 -3.72 3.65 -26.23
CA ILE A 295 -3.20 5.00 -26.50
C ILE A 295 -3.55 5.43 -27.93
N MET A 296 -3.36 4.55 -28.92
CA MET A 296 -3.61 4.86 -30.34
C MET A 296 -5.09 5.01 -30.67
N THR A 297 -5.92 4.13 -30.11
CA THR A 297 -7.37 4.11 -30.37
C THR A 297 -8.14 5.17 -29.57
N LYS A 298 -7.52 5.80 -28.57
CA LYS A 298 -8.13 6.79 -27.66
C LYS A 298 -9.45 6.29 -27.02
N LEU A 299 -9.62 4.97 -26.88
CA LEU A 299 -10.86 4.35 -26.39
C LEU A 299 -11.09 4.54 -24.89
N MET A 300 -10.03 4.82 -24.12
CA MET A 300 -10.10 4.91 -22.66
C MET A 300 -9.94 6.34 -22.14
N PRO A 301 -10.65 6.69 -21.04
CA PRO A 301 -10.43 7.96 -20.35
C PRO A 301 -8.98 8.04 -19.83
N PRO A 302 -8.44 9.26 -19.64
CA PRO A 302 -7.04 9.49 -19.30
C PRO A 302 -6.57 8.75 -18.05
N LEU A 303 -7.46 8.52 -17.07
CA LEU A 303 -7.17 7.74 -15.86
C LEU A 303 -6.88 6.25 -16.16
N GLY A 304 -7.59 5.64 -17.10
CA GLY A 304 -7.38 4.23 -17.46
C GLY A 304 -6.03 4.02 -18.14
N VAL A 305 -5.62 4.97 -18.98
CA VAL A 305 -4.32 4.94 -19.66
C VAL A 305 -3.17 4.99 -18.64
N SER A 306 -3.30 5.75 -17.54
CA SER A 306 -2.27 5.81 -16.50
C SER A 306 -2.01 4.46 -15.82
N VAL A 307 -3.04 3.63 -15.61
CA VAL A 307 -2.86 2.30 -14.99
C VAL A 307 -2.05 1.37 -15.91
N PHE A 308 -2.33 1.38 -17.21
CA PHE A 308 -1.55 0.59 -18.17
C PHE A 308 -0.12 1.11 -18.31
N ARG A 309 0.12 2.43 -18.16
CA ARG A 309 1.48 2.97 -18.07
C ARG A 309 2.22 2.42 -16.85
N CYS A 310 1.57 2.27 -15.69
CA CYS A 310 2.19 1.64 -14.52
C CYS A 310 2.57 0.18 -14.77
N ALA A 311 1.86 -0.54 -15.65
CA ALA A 311 2.21 -1.92 -16.00
C ALA A 311 3.57 -2.04 -16.69
N ARG A 312 4.12 -0.95 -17.26
CA ARG A 312 5.50 -0.90 -17.78
C ARG A 312 6.53 -1.26 -16.70
N LEU A 313 6.26 -0.92 -15.43
CA LEU A 313 7.14 -1.26 -14.29
C LEU A 313 7.29 -2.77 -14.11
N LEU A 314 6.30 -3.57 -14.54
CA LEU A 314 6.36 -5.03 -14.48
C LEU A 314 7.51 -5.60 -15.33
N ARG A 315 8.00 -4.87 -16.34
CA ARG A 315 9.12 -5.30 -17.19
C ARG A 315 10.43 -5.39 -16.40
N VAL A 316 10.62 -4.54 -15.40
CA VAL A 316 11.80 -4.59 -14.51
C VAL A 316 11.86 -5.92 -13.76
N PHE A 317 10.70 -6.47 -13.38
CA PHE A 317 10.62 -7.78 -12.72
C PHE A 317 11.04 -8.95 -13.61
N LYS A 318 11.22 -8.78 -14.92
CA LYS A 318 11.81 -9.83 -15.78
C LYS A 318 13.22 -10.23 -15.31
N VAL A 319 13.96 -9.32 -14.65
CA VAL A 319 15.28 -9.62 -14.04
C VAL A 319 15.20 -10.76 -13.03
N THR A 320 14.08 -10.92 -12.32
CA THR A 320 13.91 -11.96 -11.27
C THR A 320 14.15 -13.37 -11.78
N ARG A 321 13.85 -13.65 -13.06
CA ARG A 321 14.07 -14.96 -13.69
C ARG A 321 15.56 -15.31 -13.81
N TYR A 322 16.38 -14.31 -14.06
CA TYR A 322 17.81 -14.46 -14.36
C TYR A 322 18.67 -14.45 -13.10
N TRP A 323 18.15 -13.90 -12.00
CA TRP A 323 18.84 -13.84 -10.73
C TRP A 323 18.39 -14.99 -9.82
N ASN A 324 19.15 -16.10 -9.83
CA ASN A 324 18.78 -17.34 -9.14
C ASN A 324 18.40 -17.12 -7.66
N SER A 325 19.15 -16.30 -6.92
CA SER A 325 18.86 -16.00 -5.52
C SER A 325 17.51 -15.30 -5.35
N LEU A 326 17.19 -14.30 -6.19
CA LEU A 326 15.92 -13.59 -6.15
C LEU A 326 14.76 -14.49 -6.61
N ARG A 327 14.99 -15.33 -7.62
CA ARG A 327 14.03 -16.33 -8.08
C ARG A 327 13.63 -17.28 -6.96
N ASN A 328 14.63 -17.81 -6.25
CA ASN A 328 14.41 -18.73 -5.14
C ASN A 328 13.72 -18.03 -3.97
N LEU A 329 14.11 -16.78 -3.66
CA LEU A 329 13.44 -15.96 -2.65
C LEU A 329 11.95 -15.77 -2.96
N VAL A 330 11.61 -15.36 -4.19
CA VAL A 330 10.22 -15.18 -4.63
C VAL A 330 9.45 -16.50 -4.59
N GLY A 331 10.07 -17.61 -5.02
CA GLY A 331 9.46 -18.94 -4.92
C GLY A 331 9.14 -19.34 -3.48
N SER A 332 10.10 -19.16 -2.56
CA SER A 332 9.89 -19.42 -1.13
C SER A 332 8.83 -18.51 -0.50
N LEU A 333 8.77 -17.23 -0.91
CA LEU A 333 7.75 -16.28 -0.46
C LEU A 333 6.36 -16.68 -0.94
N LEU A 334 6.19 -16.98 -2.23
CA LEU A 334 4.91 -17.43 -2.78
C LEU A 334 4.43 -18.75 -2.15
N ALA A 335 5.36 -19.66 -1.83
CA ALA A 335 5.03 -20.89 -1.13
C ALA A 335 4.50 -20.65 0.29
N SER A 336 5.03 -19.63 0.99
CA SER A 336 4.53 -19.26 2.33
C SER A 336 3.26 -18.40 2.28
N MET A 337 2.96 -17.72 1.16
CA MET A 337 1.78 -16.87 1.05
C MET A 337 0.45 -17.57 1.36
N ARG A 338 0.31 -18.87 1.06
CA ARG A 338 -0.93 -19.60 1.38
C ARG A 338 -1.17 -19.70 2.89
N SER A 339 -0.13 -19.85 3.70
CA SER A 339 -0.27 -19.77 5.16
C SER A 339 -0.41 -18.32 5.62
N ILE A 340 0.00 -17.35 4.81
CA ILE A 340 -0.21 -15.91 5.03
C ILE A 340 -1.65 -15.48 4.89
N ALA A 341 -2.30 -15.94 3.83
CA ALA A 341 -3.66 -15.57 3.47
C ALA A 341 -4.67 -15.82 4.60
N SER A 342 -4.60 -16.95 5.31
CA SER A 342 -5.59 -17.28 6.35
C SER A 342 -5.59 -16.28 7.52
N LEU A 343 -4.43 -15.75 7.93
CA LEU A 343 -4.39 -14.72 8.98
C LEU A 343 -4.65 -13.32 8.43
N LEU A 344 -4.30 -13.03 7.18
CA LEU A 344 -4.71 -11.77 6.55
C LEU A 344 -6.24 -11.67 6.48
N VAL A 345 -6.95 -12.79 6.27
CA VAL A 345 -8.41 -12.83 6.34
C VAL A 345 -8.90 -12.54 7.77
N LEU A 346 -8.26 -13.11 8.80
CA LEU A 346 -8.61 -12.82 10.20
C LEU A 346 -8.37 -11.35 10.56
N LEU A 347 -7.22 -10.80 10.18
CA LEU A 347 -6.88 -9.39 10.40
C LEU A 347 -7.86 -8.48 9.65
N PHE A 348 -8.18 -8.79 8.39
CA PHE A 348 -9.16 -8.05 7.62
C PHE A 348 -10.56 -8.11 8.24
N LEU A 349 -10.97 -9.28 8.74
CA LEU A 349 -12.23 -9.43 9.48
C LEU A 349 -12.24 -8.56 10.74
N PHE A 350 -11.15 -8.55 11.51
CA PHE A 350 -11.01 -7.68 12.68
C PHE A 350 -11.13 -6.19 12.30
N ILE A 351 -10.45 -5.76 11.24
CA ILE A 351 -10.55 -4.38 10.71
C ILE A 351 -12.00 -4.06 10.32
N VAL A 352 -12.68 -4.96 9.63
CA VAL A 352 -14.09 -4.77 9.22
C VAL A 352 -15.02 -4.63 10.44
N ILE A 353 -14.85 -5.48 11.46
CA ILE A 353 -15.64 -5.41 12.70
C ILE A 353 -15.44 -4.04 13.37
N PHE A 354 -14.19 -3.59 13.53
CA PHE A 354 -13.89 -2.30 14.14
C PHE A 354 -14.32 -1.11 13.29
N ALA A 355 -14.26 -1.22 11.96
CA ALA A 355 -14.75 -0.19 11.06
C ALA A 355 -16.26 -0.02 11.20
N LEU A 356 -17.02 -1.12 11.19
CA LEU A 356 -18.48 -1.09 11.39
C LEU A 356 -18.86 -0.59 12.78
N LEU A 357 -18.17 -1.04 13.83
CA LEU A 357 -18.36 -0.53 15.19
C LEU A 357 -18.08 0.98 15.27
N GLY A 358 -16.98 1.43 14.64
CA GLY A 358 -16.62 2.84 14.55
C GLY A 358 -17.68 3.67 13.81
N MET A 359 -18.28 3.15 12.75
CA MET A 359 -19.41 3.80 12.07
C MET A 359 -20.63 3.96 12.98
N GLN A 360 -20.95 2.96 13.81
CA GLN A 360 -22.08 3.06 14.75
C GLN A 360 -21.83 4.08 15.87
N ILE A 361 -20.59 4.16 16.35
CA ILE A 361 -20.22 5.09 17.43
C ILE A 361 -20.05 6.51 16.88
N PHE A 362 -19.25 6.70 15.83
CA PHE A 362 -18.77 8.01 15.38
C PHE A 362 -19.39 8.54 14.09
N GLY A 363 -20.17 7.74 13.36
CA GLY A 363 -20.72 8.10 12.05
C GLY A 363 -21.51 9.42 12.10
N GLY A 364 -21.12 10.40 11.29
CA GLY A 364 -21.76 11.71 11.21
C GLY A 364 -21.50 12.64 12.39
N ARG A 365 -20.75 12.21 13.42
CA ARG A 365 -20.48 13.00 14.63
C ARG A 365 -19.30 13.97 14.51
N PHE A 366 -18.46 13.82 13.48
CA PHE A 366 -17.26 14.66 13.28
C PHE A 366 -17.55 15.98 12.53
N ASN A 367 -18.81 16.40 12.50
CA ASN A 367 -19.24 17.66 11.89
C ASN A 367 -19.15 18.81 12.90
N PHE A 368 -17.93 19.25 13.19
CA PHE A 368 -17.68 20.34 14.12
C PHE A 368 -17.96 21.70 13.47
N LEU A 369 -18.65 22.61 14.16
CA LEU A 369 -18.97 23.96 13.66
C LEU A 369 -17.72 24.84 13.47
N SER A 370 -16.71 24.64 14.31
CA SER A 370 -15.50 25.48 14.39
C SER A 370 -14.25 24.84 13.78
N LEU A 371 -14.32 23.57 13.35
CA LEU A 371 -13.19 22.87 12.75
C LEU A 371 -13.54 22.27 11.40
N ARG A 372 -12.54 22.23 10.52
CA ARG A 372 -12.62 21.44 9.30
C ARG A 372 -12.78 19.97 9.71
N LYS A 373 -13.76 19.30 9.09
CA LYS A 373 -13.98 17.86 9.26
C LYS A 373 -12.67 17.07 9.04
N PRO A 374 -12.26 16.22 9.99
CA PRO A 374 -11.04 15.42 9.86
C PRO A 374 -11.17 14.42 8.70
N ARG A 375 -10.04 14.15 8.02
CA ARG A 375 -9.99 13.16 6.93
C ARG A 375 -10.26 11.76 7.48
N SER A 376 -9.63 11.41 8.60
CA SER A 376 -9.82 10.15 9.32
C SER A 376 -11.14 10.19 10.11
N ASN A 377 -12.24 9.83 9.45
CA ASN A 377 -13.59 9.81 10.01
C ASN A 377 -14.32 8.49 9.71
N PHE A 378 -15.49 8.30 10.32
CA PHE A 378 -16.26 7.06 10.25
C PHE A 378 -17.61 7.21 9.53
N ASP A 379 -17.73 8.17 8.60
CA ASP A 379 -19.02 8.43 7.94
C ASP A 379 -19.38 7.39 6.87
N ASN A 380 -18.36 6.88 6.16
CA ASN A 380 -18.51 5.89 5.11
C ASN A 380 -17.63 4.68 5.41
N PHE A 381 -18.06 3.50 4.95
CA PHE A 381 -17.34 2.24 5.19
C PHE A 381 -15.87 2.27 4.77
N TYR A 382 -15.55 2.77 3.56
CA TYR A 382 -14.16 2.85 3.09
C TYR A 382 -13.30 3.84 3.89
N GLN A 383 -13.90 4.93 4.38
CA GLN A 383 -13.20 5.91 5.21
C GLN A 383 -12.98 5.37 6.64
N ALA A 384 -13.95 4.64 7.18
CA ALA A 384 -13.80 3.92 8.44
C ALA A 384 -12.71 2.84 8.34
N LEU A 385 -12.69 2.08 7.24
CA LEU A 385 -11.68 1.04 6.99
C LEU A 385 -10.26 1.63 6.98
N THR A 386 -10.06 2.74 6.27
CA THR A 386 -8.76 3.43 6.21
C THR A 386 -8.38 4.06 7.55
N THR A 387 -9.35 4.61 8.29
CA THR A 387 -9.12 5.16 9.63
C THR A 387 -8.72 4.08 10.64
N VAL A 388 -9.38 2.92 10.62
CA VAL A 388 -8.99 1.77 11.47
C VAL A 388 -7.60 1.27 11.08
N PHE A 389 -7.31 1.18 9.78
CA PHE A 389 -5.97 0.80 9.31
C PHE A 389 -4.89 1.78 9.79
N GLN A 390 -5.14 3.09 9.70
CA GLN A 390 -4.24 4.12 10.22
C GLN A 390 -4.00 3.97 11.74
N ILE A 391 -5.05 3.68 12.52
CA ILE A 391 -4.90 3.45 13.97
C ILE A 391 -4.04 2.20 14.23
N LEU A 392 -4.18 1.16 13.42
CA LEU A 392 -3.38 -0.06 13.53
C LEU A 392 -1.91 0.12 13.14
N THR A 393 -1.59 1.05 12.23
CA THR A 393 -0.19 1.39 11.94
C THR A 393 0.45 2.22 13.05
N GLY A 394 -0.37 2.76 13.96
CA GLY A 394 0.06 3.62 15.05
C GLY A 394 0.40 5.05 14.62
N GLU A 395 0.02 5.45 13.42
CA GLU A 395 0.27 6.79 12.89
C GLU A 395 -0.90 7.73 13.20
N ASP A 396 -0.65 8.85 13.88
CA ASP A 396 -1.67 9.87 14.21
C ASP A 396 -2.95 9.29 14.88
N TRP A 397 -2.82 8.16 15.58
CA TRP A 397 -3.97 7.47 16.20
C TRP A 397 -4.54 8.28 17.37
N ASN A 398 -3.69 9.02 18.07
CA ASN A 398 -4.03 9.94 19.15
C ASN A 398 -4.91 11.10 18.65
N GLU A 399 -4.61 11.68 17.48
CA GLU A 399 -5.44 12.72 16.87
C GLU A 399 -6.84 12.19 16.51
N ALA A 400 -6.91 10.98 15.93
CA ALA A 400 -8.20 10.32 15.68
C ALA A 400 -8.99 10.11 16.98
N MET A 401 -8.31 9.74 18.07
CA MET A 401 -8.90 9.60 19.41
C MET A 401 -9.39 10.94 19.97
N TYR A 402 -8.62 12.02 19.84
CA TYR A 402 -9.02 13.35 20.32
C TYR A 402 -10.28 13.84 19.64
N MET A 403 -10.38 13.65 18.32
CA MET A 403 -11.59 13.97 17.56
C MET A 403 -12.77 13.10 18.00
N GLY A 404 -12.52 11.81 18.27
CA GLY A 404 -13.48 10.88 18.85
C GLY A 404 -14.07 11.40 20.17
N ILE A 405 -13.21 11.68 21.16
CA ILE A 405 -13.61 12.20 22.48
C ILE A 405 -14.33 13.54 22.35
N LYS A 406 -13.81 14.45 21.52
CA LYS A 406 -14.41 15.75 21.29
C LYS A 406 -15.83 15.67 20.72
N SER A 407 -16.11 14.69 19.86
CA SER A 407 -17.45 14.47 19.31
C SER A 407 -18.49 14.09 20.38
N TYR A 408 -18.04 13.66 21.56
CA TYR A 408 -18.85 13.33 22.73
C TYR A 408 -18.68 14.33 23.88
N SER A 409 -18.04 15.49 23.67
CA SER A 409 -17.75 16.48 24.71
C SER A 409 -18.99 17.02 25.46
N ALA A 410 -20.19 16.93 24.87
CA ALA A 410 -21.44 17.31 25.52
C ALA A 410 -22.02 16.21 26.44
N GLN A 411 -21.45 15.00 26.46
CA GLN A 411 -21.95 13.87 27.24
C GLN A 411 -21.06 13.58 28.47
N PRO A 412 -21.65 13.23 29.63
CA PRO A 412 -20.92 13.08 30.89
C PRO A 412 -19.86 11.96 30.88
N PHE A 413 -20.04 10.96 30.01
CA PHE A 413 -19.11 9.83 29.85
C PHE A 413 -18.43 9.82 28.47
N GLY A 414 -18.36 10.96 27.79
CA GLY A 414 -17.79 11.05 26.45
C GLY A 414 -16.32 10.65 26.34
N SER A 415 -15.55 10.78 27.42
CA SER A 415 -14.15 10.37 27.49
C SER A 415 -13.95 8.85 27.43
N LEU A 416 -14.95 8.03 27.83
CA LEU A 416 -14.86 6.56 27.78
C LEU A 416 -14.71 6.02 26.36
N VAL A 417 -15.02 6.83 25.37
CA VAL A 417 -14.86 6.49 23.96
C VAL A 417 -13.37 6.29 23.59
N CYS A 418 -12.42 6.77 24.40
CA CYS A 418 -11.00 6.46 24.27
C CYS A 418 -10.73 4.94 24.33
N LEU A 419 -11.56 4.17 25.05
CA LEU A 419 -11.40 2.72 25.18
C LEU A 419 -11.53 1.98 23.84
N TYR A 420 -12.33 2.51 22.91
CA TYR A 420 -12.40 1.97 21.54
C TYR A 420 -11.02 2.01 20.87
N TYR A 421 -10.33 3.16 20.95
CA TYR A 421 -9.02 3.35 20.33
C TYR A 421 -7.92 2.56 21.03
N VAL A 422 -7.92 2.56 22.37
CA VAL A 422 -6.95 1.79 23.17
C VAL A 422 -7.10 0.29 22.89
N PHE A 423 -8.33 -0.24 22.89
CA PHE A 423 -8.58 -1.65 22.62
C PHE A 423 -8.21 -2.02 21.17
N LEU A 424 -8.61 -1.18 20.20
CA LEU A 424 -8.25 -1.38 18.80
C LEU A 424 -6.73 -1.44 18.62
N PHE A 425 -6.00 -0.50 19.21
CA PHE A 425 -4.54 -0.44 19.12
C PHE A 425 -3.88 -1.67 19.74
N ILE A 426 -4.25 -2.02 20.98
CA ILE A 426 -3.64 -3.15 21.70
C ILE A 426 -3.97 -4.47 21.00
N CYS A 427 -5.26 -4.79 20.82
CA CYS A 427 -5.66 -6.07 20.26
C CYS A 427 -5.23 -6.21 18.80
N GLY A 428 -5.31 -5.14 18.03
CA GLY A 428 -4.86 -5.13 16.64
C GLY A 428 -3.36 -5.34 16.50
N ASN A 429 -2.56 -4.66 17.30
CA ASN A 429 -1.11 -4.86 17.31
C ASN A 429 -0.71 -6.22 17.88
N CYS A 430 -1.46 -6.79 18.82
CA CYS A 430 -1.27 -8.19 19.21
C CYS A 430 -1.51 -9.16 18.03
N ILE A 431 -2.58 -8.97 17.24
CA ILE A 431 -2.85 -9.80 16.05
C ILE A 431 -1.72 -9.66 15.01
N LEU A 432 -1.20 -8.45 14.81
CA LEU A 432 -0.05 -8.20 13.93
C LEU A 432 1.24 -8.86 14.46
N CYS A 433 1.54 -8.69 15.75
CA CYS A 433 2.72 -9.24 16.40
C CYS A 433 2.72 -10.77 16.47
N CYS A 434 1.55 -11.41 16.57
CA CYS A 434 1.39 -12.87 16.50
C CYS A 434 1.83 -13.47 15.14
N ARG A 435 2.48 -12.71 14.25
CA ARG A 435 2.92 -13.20 12.94
C ARG A 435 4.16 -12.54 12.32
N VAL A 436 4.58 -11.34 12.76
CA VAL A 436 5.74 -10.64 12.15
C VAL A 436 7.07 -11.36 12.45
N ILE A 437 7.09 -12.30 13.40
CA ILE A 437 8.21 -13.20 13.73
C ILE A 437 7.70 -14.63 13.61
#